data_AF-A0AAV0WL43-F1
#
_entry.id   AF-A0AAV0WL43-F1
#
_cell.length_a   1.000
_cell.length_b   1.000
_cell.length_c   1.000
_cell.angle_alpha   90.00
_cell.angle_beta   90.00
_cell.angle_gamma   90.00
#
_symmetry.space_group_name_H-M   'P 1'
#
loop_
_entity.id
_entity.type
_entity.pdbx_description
1 polymer ?
#
loop_
_entity_poly.entity_id
_entity_poly.type
_entity_poly.pdbx_seq_one_letter_code
_entity_poly.pdbx_strand_id
1 'polypeptide(L)'
;MQCRYFNLTIKHFHRLSSSVPKVLNNPSTTIDIIGDGNCFYRALSWWVTGDEDSHTIIKKELKKLVRNDDKVIQFIGGQTQMEDYLINNPIGRNGKYNLMFLND
;
A
#
# COMPACT_ATOMS: atom_id res chain seq x y z
N MET A 1 20.17 -4.20 2.15
CA MET A 1 19.26 -3.99 3.31
C MET A 1 17.92 -4.62 2.98
N GLN A 2 17.11 -5.03 3.96
CA GLN A 2 15.87 -5.77 3.71
C GLN A 2 14.70 -5.16 4.48
N CYS A 3 13.54 -5.05 3.84
CA CYS A 3 12.28 -4.85 4.53
C CYS A 3 11.88 -6.18 5.17
N ARG A 4 12.03 -6.30 6.50
CA ARG A 4 11.77 -7.56 7.22
C ARG A 4 10.31 -7.96 7.17
N TYR A 5 9.39 -7.00 7.21
CA TYR A 5 7.95 -7.28 7.23
C TYR A 5 7.48 -7.95 5.94
N PHE A 6 7.86 -7.39 4.79
CA PHE A 6 7.51 -7.97 3.49
C PHE A 6 8.51 -9.00 2.98
N ASN A 7 9.61 -9.23 3.71
CA ASN A 7 10.74 -10.05 3.29
C ASN A 7 11.32 -9.62 1.92
N LEU A 8 11.38 -8.31 1.65
CA LEU A 8 11.79 -7.75 0.35
C LEU A 8 13.19 -7.11 0.41
N THR A 9 13.98 -7.31 -0.62
CA THR A 9 15.29 -6.64 -0.78
C THR A 9 15.08 -5.17 -1.12
N ILE A 10 15.74 -4.28 -0.38
CA ILE A 10 15.73 -2.84 -0.65
C ILE A 10 16.84 -2.53 -1.65
N LYS A 11 16.45 -2.03 -2.83
CA LYS A 11 17.32 -1.64 -3.94
C LYS A 11 17.68 -0.16 -3.90
N HIS A 12 16.74 0.71 -3.50
CA HIS A 12 16.98 2.14 -3.35
C HIS A 12 16.57 2.59 -1.96
N PHE A 13 17.40 3.43 -1.33
CA PHE A 13 17.10 4.02 -0.03
C PHE A 13 16.93 5.52 -0.16
N HIS A 14 15.75 6.02 0.21
CA HIS A 14 15.54 7.45 0.33
C HIS A 14 16.31 7.97 1.55
N ARG A 15 17.42 8.68 1.31
CA ARG A 15 18.11 9.41 2.37
C ARG A 15 17.20 10.55 2.85
N LEU A 16 16.59 10.37 4.02
CA LEU A 16 15.98 11.47 4.75
C LEU A 16 17.09 12.49 5.08
N SER A 17 17.02 13.68 4.48
CA SER A 17 18.01 14.73 4.74
C SER A 17 17.56 15.61 5.92
N SER A 18 18.40 15.60 6.96
CA SER A 18 18.47 16.51 8.11
C SER A 18 17.27 16.57 9.08
N SER A 19 17.61 16.71 10.36
CA SER A 19 16.75 16.79 11.56
C SER A 19 15.95 18.10 11.70
N VAL A 20 15.82 18.89 10.65
CA VAL A 20 15.11 20.17 10.70
C VAL A 20 13.66 19.95 10.24
N PRO A 21 12.65 20.31 11.06
CA PRO A 21 11.25 20.26 10.64
C PRO A 21 11.05 21.13 9.39
N LYS A 22 10.77 20.50 8.24
CA LYS A 22 10.40 21.20 7.01
C LYS A 22 8.90 21.43 7.00
N VAL A 23 8.49 22.64 6.66
CA VAL A 23 7.09 22.95 6.36
C VAL A 23 6.67 22.11 5.14
N LEU A 24 5.58 21.34 5.27
CA LEU A 24 5.06 20.44 4.24
C LEU A 24 4.32 21.20 3.12
N ASN A 25 5.05 22.03 2.36
CA ASN A 25 4.45 22.81 1.27
C ASN A 25 4.57 22.10 -0.09
N ASN A 26 5.66 21.37 -0.33
CA ASN A 26 5.93 20.72 -1.60
C ASN A 26 6.55 19.33 -1.38
N PRO A 27 6.28 18.35 -2.26
CA PRO A 27 6.94 17.06 -2.21
C PRO A 27 8.45 17.23 -2.41
N SER A 28 9.25 16.52 -1.61
CA SER A 28 10.72 16.53 -1.78
C SER A 28 11.16 15.77 -3.03
N THR A 29 10.35 14.82 -3.49
CA THR A 29 10.59 14.04 -4.70
C THR A 29 9.24 13.56 -5.21
N THR A 30 9.07 13.60 -6.53
CA THR A 30 7.95 12.98 -7.24
C THR A 30 8.53 11.95 -8.19
N ILE A 31 7.83 10.84 -8.34
CA ILE A 31 8.21 9.75 -9.24
C ILE A 31 6.97 9.30 -10.01
N ASP A 32 7.18 8.95 -11.28
CA ASP A 32 6.11 8.45 -12.14
C ASP A 32 5.94 6.94 -11.91
N ILE A 33 4.71 6.54 -11.57
CA ILE A 33 4.34 5.14 -11.31
C ILE A 33 3.50 4.62 -12.47
N ILE A 34 3.67 3.35 -12.82
CA ILE A 34 2.87 2.71 -13.88
C ILE A 34 1.38 2.72 -13.51
N GLY A 35 0.57 3.33 -14.38
CA GLY A 35 -0.88 3.49 -14.22
C GLY A 35 -1.72 2.26 -14.64
N ASP A 36 -1.40 1.07 -14.15
CA ASP A 36 -2.06 -0.21 -14.54
C ASP A 36 -3.19 -0.64 -13.58
N GLY A 37 -3.73 0.31 -12.80
CA GLY A 37 -4.70 0.01 -11.73
C GLY A 37 -4.09 -0.64 -10.48
N ASN A 38 -2.78 -0.93 -10.46
CA ASN A 38 -2.03 -1.30 -9.25
C ASN A 38 -1.11 -0.17 -8.76
N CYS A 39 -1.23 1.04 -9.32
CA CYS A 39 -0.38 2.19 -9.04
C CYS A 39 -0.21 2.50 -7.54
N PHE A 40 -1.26 2.33 -6.72
CA PHE A 40 -1.14 2.48 -5.27
C PHE A 40 -0.11 1.51 -4.66
N TYR A 41 -0.18 0.23 -5.02
CA TYR A 41 0.76 -0.77 -4.51
C TYR A 41 2.15 -0.62 -5.12
N ARG A 42 2.23 -0.17 -6.38
CA ARG A 42 3.51 0.13 -7.04
C ARG A 42 4.20 1.32 -6.39
N ALA A 43 3.45 2.36 -6.02
CA ALA A 43 3.97 3.49 -5.25
C ALA A 43 4.48 3.05 -3.87
N LEU A 44 3.74 2.19 -3.16
CA LEU A 44 4.20 1.61 -1.90
C LEU A 44 5.45 0.74 -2.08
N SER A 45 5.48 -0.07 -3.13
CA SER A 45 6.64 -0.90 -3.48
C SER A 45 7.86 -0.02 -3.71
N TRP A 46 7.71 1.03 -4.53
CA TRP A 46 8.79 1.96 -4.80
C TRP A 46 9.27 2.65 -3.53
N TRP A 47 8.36 3.07 -2.65
CA TRP A 47 8.74 3.73 -1.40
C TRP A 47 9.49 2.80 -0.42
N VAL A 48 9.10 1.53 -0.35
CA VAL A 48 9.69 0.54 0.58
C VAL A 48 11.00 -0.04 0.04
N THR A 49 11.06 -0.38 -1.24
CA THR A 49 12.17 -1.14 -1.83
C THR A 49 12.94 -0.36 -2.89
N GLY A 50 12.35 0.67 -3.48
CA GLY A 50 12.90 1.29 -4.68
C GLY A 50 12.69 0.46 -5.94
N ASP A 51 11.64 -0.37 -5.99
CA ASP A 51 11.15 -1.01 -7.21
C ASP A 51 9.63 -1.09 -7.20
N GLU A 52 9.01 -1.07 -8.38
CA GLU A 52 7.55 -1.26 -8.51
C GLU A 52 7.15 -2.73 -8.55
N ASP A 53 8.06 -3.64 -8.92
CA ASP A 53 7.75 -5.05 -9.23
C ASP A 53 7.25 -5.84 -8.02
N SER A 54 7.69 -5.45 -6.81
CA SER A 54 7.28 -6.10 -5.56
C SER A 54 5.87 -5.74 -5.10
N HIS A 55 5.11 -4.96 -5.88
CA HIS A 55 3.76 -4.51 -5.55
C HIS A 55 2.77 -5.65 -5.23
N THR A 56 2.91 -6.80 -5.88
CA THR A 56 2.04 -7.97 -5.66
C THR A 56 2.23 -8.59 -4.28
N ILE A 57 3.46 -8.61 -3.78
CA ILE A 57 3.81 -9.11 -2.45
C ILE A 57 3.22 -8.18 -1.39
N ILE A 58 3.41 -6.87 -1.55
CA ILE A 58 2.84 -5.87 -0.64
C ILE A 58 1.32 -5.96 -0.62
N LYS A 59 0.67 -6.07 -1.79
CA LYS A 59 -0.78 -6.25 -1.88
C LYS A 59 -1.25 -7.50 -1.14
N LYS A 60 -0.54 -8.62 -1.28
CA LYS A 60 -0.88 -9.88 -0.62
C LYS A 60 -0.80 -9.77 0.90
N GLU A 61 0.24 -9.13 1.44
CA GLU A 61 0.36 -8.94 2.88
C GLU A 61 -0.66 -7.92 3.41
N LEU A 62 -0.95 -6.85 2.67
CA LEU A 62 -2.01 -5.91 3.06
C LEU A 62 -3.39 -6.58 3.10
N LYS A 63 -3.71 -7.44 2.14
CA LYS A 63 -4.94 -8.25 2.17
C LYS A 63 -5.06 -9.07 3.46
N LYS A 64 -3.97 -9.69 3.90
CA LYS A 64 -3.95 -10.49 5.14
C LYS A 64 -4.14 -9.61 6.36
N LEU A 65 -3.49 -8.45 6.41
CA LEU A 65 -3.66 -7.47 7.49
C LEU A 65 -5.13 -7.06 7.61
N VAL A 66 -5.72 -6.61 6.51
CA VAL A 66 -7.11 -6.14 6.46
C VAL A 66 -8.08 -7.25 6.86
N ARG A 67 -7.83 -8.50 6.46
CA ARG A 67 -8.66 -9.66 6.80
C ARG A 67 -8.71 -9.98 8.29
N ASN A 68 -7.67 -9.60 9.04
CA ASN A 68 -7.49 -9.99 10.44
C ASN A 68 -7.48 -8.79 11.39
N ASP A 69 -7.80 -7.58 10.91
CA ASP A 69 -7.82 -6.38 11.74
C ASP A 69 -9.24 -6.18 12.31
N ASP A 70 -9.35 -6.22 13.65
CA ASP A 70 -10.64 -6.12 14.34
C ASP A 70 -11.40 -4.83 14.03
N LYS A 71 -10.69 -3.72 13.80
CA LYS A 71 -11.33 -2.43 13.48
C LYS A 71 -11.89 -2.45 12.07
N VAL A 72 -11.16 -3.04 11.14
CA VAL A 72 -11.64 -3.24 9.76
C VAL A 72 -12.82 -4.19 9.73
N ILE A 73 -12.75 -5.31 10.46
CA ILE A 73 -13.84 -6.27 10.60
C ILE A 73 -15.09 -5.58 11.18
N GLN A 74 -14.93 -4.80 12.25
CA GLN A 74 -16.02 -4.05 12.87
C GLN A 74 -16.62 -3.02 11.90
N PHE A 75 -15.79 -2.29 11.16
CA PHE A 75 -16.23 -1.31 10.16
C PHE A 75 -17.03 -1.94 9.03
N ILE A 76 -16.63 -3.14 8.58
CA ILE A 76 -17.28 -3.87 7.49
C ILE A 76 -18.61 -4.51 7.94
N GLY A 77 -18.87 -4.59 9.25
CA GLY A 77 -20.09 -5.16 9.82
C GLY A 77 -19.93 -6.58 10.37
N GLY A 78 -18.71 -7.10 10.44
CA GLY A 78 -18.38 -8.40 11.02
C GLY A 78 -17.59 -9.34 10.09
N GLN A 79 -17.16 -10.47 10.65
CA GLN A 79 -16.31 -11.44 9.95
C GLN A 79 -17.01 -12.06 8.72
N THR A 80 -18.33 -12.25 8.80
CA THR A 80 -19.12 -12.84 7.72
C THR A 80 -19.11 -11.97 6.46
N GLN A 81 -19.06 -10.64 6.63
CA GLN A 81 -19.06 -9.67 5.53
C GLN A 81 -17.65 -9.45 4.94
N MET A 82 -16.60 -9.98 5.61
CA MET A 82 -15.21 -9.75 5.22
C MET A 82 -14.86 -10.37 3.86
N GLU A 83 -15.37 -11.56 3.55
CA GLU A 83 -15.08 -12.22 2.26
C GLU A 83 -15.75 -11.48 1.10
N ASP A 84 -17.00 -11.05 1.27
CA ASP A 84 -17.70 -10.22 0.29
C ASP A 84 -17.00 -8.87 0.11
N TYR A 85 -16.53 -8.26 1.20
CA TYR A 85 -15.73 -7.05 1.15
C TYR A 85 -14.45 -7.27 0.34
N LEU A 86 -13.70 -8.34 0.59
CA LEU A 86 -12.48 -8.65 -0.17
C LEU A 86 -12.78 -8.92 -1.64
N ILE A 87 -13.87 -9.61 -1.98
CA ILE A 87 -14.24 -9.89 -3.37
C ILE A 87 -14.65 -8.61 -4.12
N ASN A 88 -15.39 -7.73 -3.46
CA ASN A 88 -15.99 -6.56 -4.10
C ASN A 88 -15.07 -5.33 -4.09
N ASN A 89 -14.18 -5.23 -3.10
CA ASN A 89 -13.27 -4.09 -2.99
C ASN A 89 -12.01 -4.25 -3.85
N PRO A 90 -11.45 -3.12 -4.31
CA PRO A 90 -10.21 -3.08 -5.09
C PRO A 90 -9.02 -3.74 -4.39
N ILE A 91 -9.05 -3.90 -3.06
CA ILE A 91 -7.99 -4.61 -2.35
C ILE A 91 -7.88 -6.05 -2.84
N GLY A 92 -9.00 -6.72 -3.13
CA GLY A 92 -9.07 -8.09 -3.65
C GLY A 92 -8.74 -8.23 -5.12
N ARG A 93 -9.17 -7.27 -5.95
CA ARG A 93 -9.15 -7.39 -7.42
C ARG A 93 -7.87 -6.83 -8.03
N ASN A 94 -7.29 -7.53 -9.01
CA ASN A 94 -6.17 -6.99 -9.80
C ASN A 94 -6.65 -5.89 -10.73
N GLY A 95 -5.89 -4.79 -10.83
CA GLY A 95 -6.15 -3.72 -11.80
C GLY A 95 -7.35 -2.80 -11.50
N LYS A 96 -7.89 -2.76 -10.28
CA LYS A 96 -8.90 -1.76 -9.88
C LYS A 96 -8.33 -0.76 -8.87
N TYR A 97 -8.69 0.51 -9.07
CA TYR A 97 -8.24 1.68 -8.28
C TYR A 97 -8.43 1.44 -6.79
N ASN A 98 -7.32 1.39 -6.05
CA ASN A 98 -7.34 1.25 -4.60
C ASN A 98 -7.40 2.62 -3.94
N LEU A 99 -8.61 3.15 -3.81
CA LEU A 99 -8.94 4.16 -2.82
C LEU A 99 -9.77 3.46 -1.75
N MET A 100 -9.06 2.94 -0.75
CA MET A 100 -9.69 2.12 0.30
C MET A 100 -10.50 2.96 1.29
N PHE A 101 -10.54 4.29 1.16
CA PHE A 101 -11.12 5.18 2.18
C PHE A 101 -11.70 6.51 1.66
N LEU A 102 -11.96 6.67 0.36
CA LEU A 102 -12.71 7.84 -0.13
C LEU A 102 -14.07 7.37 -0.65
N ASN A 103 -15.02 7.24 0.27
CA ASN A 103 -16.38 7.59 -0.07
C ASN A 103 -16.52 9.06 0.31
N ASP A 104 -16.72 9.92 -0.68
CA ASP A 104 -17.22 11.28 -0.48
C ASP A 104 -18.64 11.24 0.14
#